data_AF-A0A0G4J7F0-F1
#
_entry.id   AF-A0A0G4J7F0-F1
#
_cell.length_a   1.000
_cell.length_b   1.000
_cell.length_c   1.000
_cell.angle_alpha   90.00
_cell.angle_beta   90.00
_cell.angle_gamma   90.00
#
_symmetry.space_group_name_H-M   'P 1'
#
loop_
_entity.id
_entity.type
_entity.pdbx_description
1 polymer ?
#
loop_
_entity_poly.entity_id
_entity_poly.type
_entity_poly.pdbx_seq_one_letter_code
_entity_poly.pdbx_strand_id
1 'polypeptide(L)'
;MEMLAVVLIGVAFALGAAEGDGGACLGPKDADATSQHEKMQELTAKCGGKCRGNEHCTTVCMEREAGLSKPCAECYGQDAQCTKKNCFIQCMIDQMSRSCLECSYEHCHEAFAECSGVTPIPPKSSARRDLGVPVASHEHARKAAE
;
A
#
# COMPACT_ATOMS: atom_id res chain seq x y z
N MET A 1 26.18 36.68 20.78
CA MET A 1 27.53 36.67 21.38
C MET A 1 27.73 35.26 21.92
N GLU A 2 28.44 34.45 21.12
CA GLU A 2 29.25 33.28 21.51
C GLU A 2 28.46 32.03 22.00
N MET A 3 28.54 30.85 21.37
CA MET A 3 29.72 30.20 20.81
C MET A 3 29.46 29.54 19.46
N LEU A 4 30.17 30.04 18.47
CA LEU A 4 30.55 29.39 17.24
C LEU A 4 31.86 28.63 17.54
N ALA A 5 31.90 27.30 17.43
CA ALA A 5 33.09 26.48 17.10
C ALA A 5 32.93 25.02 17.54
N VAL A 6 32.34 24.17 16.68
CA VAL A 6 32.94 22.87 16.43
C VAL A 6 33.18 22.78 14.94
N VAL A 7 34.45 23.07 14.65
CA VAL A 7 35.14 23.16 13.38
C VAL A 7 35.16 21.80 12.68
N LEU A 8 34.78 21.81 11.40
CA LEU A 8 35.45 21.15 10.28
C LEU A 8 36.10 19.78 10.58
N ILE A 9 35.30 18.73 10.59
CA ILE A 9 35.76 17.43 10.07
C ILE A 9 34.94 17.20 8.81
N GLY A 10 35.62 17.30 7.67
CA GLY A 10 35.09 16.99 6.35
C GLY A 10 34.76 15.52 6.22
N VAL A 11 33.70 15.08 6.89
CA VAL A 11 32.98 13.91 6.43
C VAL A 11 31.99 14.46 5.41
N ALA A 12 32.27 14.19 4.14
CA ALA A 12 31.20 14.01 3.18
C ALA A 12 30.36 12.83 3.68
N PHE A 13 29.56 13.05 4.72
CA PHE A 13 28.37 12.26 4.93
C PHE A 13 27.55 12.63 3.71
N ALA A 14 27.56 11.75 2.73
CA ALA A 14 26.44 11.66 1.82
C ALA A 14 25.22 11.62 2.73
N LEU A 15 24.58 12.77 2.91
CA LEU A 15 23.19 12.85 3.30
C LEU A 15 22.49 12.14 2.15
N GLY A 16 22.40 10.82 2.28
CA GLY A 16 21.23 10.10 1.84
C GLY A 16 20.08 10.63 2.67
N ALA A 17 19.61 11.82 2.30
CA ALA A 17 18.24 12.20 2.47
C ALA A 17 17.41 11.14 1.75
N ALA A 18 16.98 10.11 2.47
CA ALA A 18 15.60 9.69 2.31
C ALA A 18 14.77 10.69 3.12
N GLU A 19 14.81 11.96 2.70
CA GLU A 19 13.74 12.90 3.02
C GLU A 19 12.55 12.37 2.24
N GLY A 20 11.50 11.98 2.94
CA GLY A 20 10.25 11.53 2.33
C GLY A 20 9.63 12.68 1.55
N ASP A 21 10.06 12.85 0.30
CA ASP A 21 9.24 13.44 -0.75
C ASP A 21 8.22 12.36 -1.09
N GLY A 22 7.07 12.42 -0.43
CA GLY A 22 5.94 11.54 -0.73
C GLY A 22 5.63 11.57 -2.22
N GLY A 23 5.22 10.46 -2.81
CA GLY A 23 5.05 10.38 -4.27
C GLY A 23 5.95 9.39 -4.99
N ALA A 24 6.47 8.38 -4.28
CA ALA A 24 7.35 7.37 -4.86
C ALA A 24 6.77 6.65 -6.11
N CYS A 25 5.44 6.62 -6.23
CA CYS A 25 4.71 5.98 -7.32
C CYS A 25 4.23 6.95 -8.42
N LEU A 26 4.57 8.24 -8.35
CA LEU A 26 4.18 9.26 -9.33
C LEU A 26 5.16 9.39 -10.51
N GLY A 27 6.26 8.65 -10.47
CA GLY A 27 7.26 8.63 -11.53
C GLY A 27 6.75 7.96 -12.82
N PRO A 28 7.38 8.25 -13.98
CA PRO A 28 6.96 7.73 -15.27
C PRO A 28 7.06 6.19 -15.39
N LYS A 29 7.88 5.54 -14.56
CA LYS A 29 7.96 4.07 -14.51
C LYS A 29 6.73 3.44 -13.89
N ASP A 30 6.09 4.14 -12.95
CA ASP A 30 5.03 3.61 -12.10
C ASP A 30 3.62 3.98 -12.60
N ALA A 31 3.51 5.07 -13.37
CA ALA A 31 2.25 5.67 -13.78
C ALA A 31 1.28 4.70 -14.49
N ASP A 32 1.77 3.84 -15.41
CA ASP A 32 0.90 2.86 -16.09
C ASP A 32 0.34 1.83 -15.10
N ALA A 33 1.22 1.25 -14.27
CA ALA A 33 0.83 0.26 -13.28
C ALA A 33 -0.15 0.85 -12.27
N THR A 34 0.15 2.02 -11.71
CA THR A 34 -0.67 2.65 -10.66
C THR A 34 -2.02 3.16 -11.16
N SER A 35 -2.17 3.40 -12.47
CA SER A 35 -3.47 3.70 -13.10
C SER A 35 -4.40 2.47 -13.20
N GLN A 36 -3.84 1.26 -13.14
CA GLN A 36 -4.58 -0.01 -13.26
C GLN A 36 -5.04 -0.50 -11.88
N HIS A 37 -5.92 0.26 -11.22
CA HIS A 37 -6.32 0.04 -9.82
C HIS A 37 -6.73 -1.41 -9.49
N GLU A 38 -7.58 -2.03 -10.31
CA GLU A 38 -8.06 -3.41 -10.07
C GLU A 38 -6.91 -4.43 -10.14
N LYS A 39 -6.03 -4.27 -11.13
CA LYS A 39 -4.85 -5.13 -11.31
C LYS A 39 -3.85 -4.93 -10.17
N MET A 40 -3.65 -3.69 -9.72
CA MET A 40 -2.76 -3.41 -8.60
C MET A 40 -3.30 -3.99 -7.28
N GLN A 41 -4.62 -3.97 -7.07
CA GLN A 41 -5.22 -4.67 -5.92
C GLN A 41 -4.99 -6.18 -5.98
N GLU A 42 -5.22 -6.81 -7.15
CA GLU A 42 -4.98 -8.25 -7.33
C GLU A 42 -3.50 -8.62 -7.10
N LEU A 43 -2.58 -7.86 -7.69
CA LEU A 43 -1.14 -8.09 -7.54
C LEU A 43 -0.67 -7.87 -6.10
N THR A 44 -1.19 -6.83 -5.42
CA THR A 44 -0.87 -6.57 -4.02
C THR A 44 -1.37 -7.68 -3.12
N ALA A 45 -2.61 -8.16 -3.32
CA ALA A 45 -3.15 -9.30 -2.58
C ALA A 45 -2.36 -10.59 -2.84
N LYS A 46 -2.02 -10.86 -4.11
CA LYS A 46 -1.20 -12.02 -4.51
C LYS A 46 0.19 -11.98 -3.88
N CYS A 47 0.90 -10.86 -4.00
CA CYS A 47 2.24 -10.68 -3.47
C CYS A 47 2.25 -10.67 -1.95
N GLY A 48 1.35 -9.91 -1.32
CA GLY A 48 1.18 -9.86 0.13
C GLY A 48 0.81 -11.22 0.72
N GLY A 49 -0.11 -11.96 0.10
CA GLY A 49 -0.49 -13.32 0.51
C GLY A 49 0.69 -14.30 0.38
N LYS A 50 1.35 -14.33 -0.78
CA LYS A 50 2.53 -15.17 -1.03
C LYS A 50 3.66 -14.90 -0.04
N CYS A 51 3.87 -13.63 0.30
CA CYS A 51 4.91 -13.19 1.22
C CYS A 51 4.45 -13.12 2.68
N ARG A 52 3.20 -13.51 2.98
CA ARG A 52 2.58 -13.38 4.31
C ARG A 52 2.81 -12.00 4.94
N GLY A 53 2.64 -10.96 4.13
CA GLY A 53 2.85 -9.54 4.47
C GLY A 53 4.26 -9.20 4.92
N ASN A 54 5.28 -9.97 4.53
CA ASN A 54 6.67 -9.56 4.73
C ASN A 54 7.01 -8.43 3.75
N GLU A 55 7.54 -7.33 4.27
CA GLU A 55 7.86 -6.11 3.52
C GLU A 55 8.83 -6.35 2.36
N HIS A 56 10.00 -6.92 2.63
CA HIS A 56 11.04 -7.10 1.62
C HIS A 56 10.61 -8.09 0.53
N CYS A 57 10.00 -9.21 0.91
CA CYS A 57 9.47 -10.18 -0.05
C CYS A 57 8.38 -9.55 -0.94
N THR A 58 7.46 -8.76 -0.34
CA THR A 58 6.37 -8.13 -1.08
C THR A 58 6.92 -7.07 -2.04
N THR A 59 7.89 -6.26 -1.59
CA THR A 59 8.61 -5.28 -2.42
C THR A 59 9.16 -5.95 -3.67
N VAL A 60 9.98 -7.00 -3.51
CA VAL A 60 10.58 -7.73 -4.63
C VAL A 60 9.53 -8.36 -5.54
N CYS A 61 8.43 -8.85 -4.96
CA CYS A 61 7.31 -9.39 -5.73
C CYS A 61 6.62 -8.31 -6.59
N MET A 62 6.37 -7.13 -6.03
CA MET A 62 5.71 -6.02 -6.71
C MET A 62 6.61 -5.40 -7.79
N GLU A 63 7.92 -5.26 -7.56
CA GLU A 63 8.87 -4.87 -8.61
C GLU A 63 8.79 -5.82 -9.81
N ARG A 64 8.70 -7.12 -9.55
CA ARG A 64 8.71 -8.15 -10.61
C ARG A 64 7.36 -8.29 -11.31
N GLU A 65 6.27 -8.35 -10.57
CA GLU A 65 4.95 -8.69 -11.11
C GLU A 65 4.18 -7.46 -11.61
N ALA A 66 4.37 -6.29 -10.98
CA ALA A 66 3.74 -5.04 -11.38
C ALA A 66 4.69 -4.13 -12.19
N GLY A 67 5.99 -4.42 -12.23
CA GLY A 67 6.96 -3.64 -13.00
C GLY A 67 7.35 -2.30 -12.37
N LEU A 68 7.05 -2.12 -11.07
CA LEU A 68 7.27 -0.87 -10.36
C LEU A 68 8.75 -0.50 -10.25
N SER A 69 9.01 0.78 -10.01
CA SER A 69 10.24 1.26 -9.42
C SER A 69 10.40 0.66 -8.01
N LYS A 70 11.65 0.47 -7.59
CA LYS A 70 11.98 0.03 -6.24
C LYS A 70 11.34 0.90 -5.14
N PRO A 71 11.44 2.25 -5.17
CA PRO A 71 10.82 3.06 -4.12
C PRO A 71 9.29 2.95 -4.12
N CYS A 72 8.62 2.85 -5.27
CA CYS A 72 7.18 2.62 -5.30
C CYS A 72 6.81 1.23 -4.75
N ALA A 73 7.56 0.19 -5.12
CA ALA A 73 7.34 -1.16 -4.62
C ALA A 73 7.57 -1.28 -3.10
N GLU A 74 8.50 -0.50 -2.54
CA GLU A 74 8.72 -0.41 -1.10
C GLU A 74 7.48 0.10 -0.37
N CYS A 75 6.73 1.06 -0.94
CA CYS A 75 5.45 1.51 -0.37
C CYS A 75 4.42 0.36 -0.28
N TYR A 76 4.31 -0.48 -1.31
CA TYR A 76 3.46 -1.68 -1.25
C TYR A 76 3.98 -2.73 -0.26
N GLY A 77 5.30 -2.84 -0.10
CA GLY A 77 5.92 -3.66 0.91
C GLY A 77 5.56 -3.22 2.34
N GLN A 78 5.64 -1.91 2.59
CA GLN A 78 5.27 -1.30 3.86
C GLN A 78 3.78 -1.45 4.15
N ASP A 79 2.92 -1.25 3.15
CA ASP A 79 1.47 -1.47 3.26
C ASP A 79 1.13 -2.93 3.62
N ALA A 80 1.76 -3.89 2.94
CA ALA A 80 1.57 -5.31 3.27
C ALA A 80 2.06 -5.65 4.69
N GLN A 81 3.14 -5.03 5.15
CA GLN A 81 3.64 -5.19 6.52
C GLN A 81 2.69 -4.55 7.55
N CYS A 82 2.15 -3.36 7.25
CA CYS A 82 1.13 -2.72 8.07
C CYS A 82 -0.12 -3.60 8.18
N THR A 83 -0.61 -4.09 7.04
CA THR A 83 -1.78 -4.98 6.96
C THR A 83 -1.53 -6.27 7.75
N LYS A 84 -0.33 -6.84 7.67
CA LYS A 84 0.06 -7.98 8.52
C LYS A 84 0.02 -7.64 10.01
N LYS A 85 0.49 -6.46 10.41
CA LYS A 85 0.58 -6.07 11.83
C LYS A 85 -0.81 -5.79 12.43
N ASN A 86 -1.65 -5.06 11.71
CA ASN A 86 -2.93 -4.55 12.22
C ASN A 86 -4.14 -5.42 11.84
N CYS A 87 -4.05 -6.16 10.73
CA CYS A 87 -5.20 -6.81 10.10
C CYS A 87 -4.99 -8.31 9.85
N PHE A 88 -4.03 -8.93 10.54
CA PHE A 88 -3.67 -10.33 10.32
C PHE A 88 -4.89 -11.27 10.32
N ILE A 89 -5.77 -11.13 11.32
CA ILE A 89 -6.92 -12.01 11.51
C ILE A 89 -7.92 -11.86 10.36
N GLN A 90 -8.13 -10.63 9.88
CA GLN A 90 -9.05 -10.32 8.79
C GLN A 90 -8.49 -10.78 7.43
N CYS A 91 -7.16 -10.81 7.27
CA CYS A 91 -6.49 -11.04 6.00
C CYS A 91 -5.85 -12.42 5.81
N MET A 92 -5.77 -13.25 6.87
CA MET A 92 -5.00 -14.50 6.83
C MET A 92 -5.56 -15.56 5.88
N ILE A 93 -6.87 -15.58 5.65
CA ILE A 93 -7.53 -16.56 4.78
C ILE A 93 -7.69 -16.00 3.36
N ASP A 94 -8.23 -14.79 3.26
CA ASP A 94 -8.50 -14.13 1.99
C ASP A 94 -8.13 -12.65 2.09
N GLN A 95 -7.11 -12.27 1.32
CA GLN A 95 -6.57 -10.92 1.28
C GLN A 95 -7.49 -9.94 0.53
N MET A 96 -8.41 -10.46 -0.30
CA MET A 96 -9.43 -9.68 -1.00
C MET A 96 -10.78 -9.70 -0.28
N SER A 97 -10.85 -10.35 0.89
CA SER A 97 -12.06 -10.32 1.70
C SER A 97 -12.40 -8.89 2.11
N ARG A 98 -13.69 -8.60 2.18
CA ARG A 98 -14.18 -7.29 2.58
C ARG A 98 -13.60 -6.83 3.93
N SER A 99 -13.54 -7.73 4.92
CA SER A 99 -12.97 -7.43 6.24
C SER A 99 -11.48 -7.09 6.18
N CYS A 100 -10.72 -7.74 5.30
CA CYS A 100 -9.31 -7.43 5.10
C CYS A 100 -9.12 -6.05 4.48
N LEU A 101 -9.83 -5.78 3.38
CA LEU A 101 -9.73 -4.52 2.66
C LEU A 101 -10.16 -3.34 3.53
N GLU A 102 -11.22 -3.49 4.33
CA GLU A 102 -11.67 -2.45 5.25
C GLU A 102 -10.65 -2.19 6.36
N CYS A 103 -10.07 -3.23 6.96
CA CYS A 103 -9.07 -3.07 8.00
C CYS A 103 -7.77 -2.45 7.46
N SER A 104 -7.30 -2.93 6.31
CA SER A 104 -6.12 -2.40 5.64
C SER A 104 -6.32 -0.94 5.28
N TYR A 105 -7.49 -0.58 4.73
CA TYR A 105 -7.84 0.81 4.50
C TYR A 105 -7.81 1.59 5.83
N GLU A 106 -8.56 1.20 6.85
CA GLU A 106 -8.66 1.92 8.12
C GLU A 106 -7.30 2.17 8.81
N HIS A 107 -6.34 1.25 8.71
CA HIS A 107 -5.08 1.34 9.46
C HIS A 107 -3.84 1.69 8.62
N CYS A 108 -3.85 1.47 7.31
CA CYS A 108 -2.65 1.51 6.47
C CYS A 108 -2.72 2.52 5.33
N HIS A 109 -3.92 3.01 4.98
CA HIS A 109 -4.11 3.86 3.80
C HIS A 109 -3.36 5.19 3.86
N GLU A 110 -3.28 5.83 5.03
CA GLU A 110 -2.64 7.15 5.17
C GLU A 110 -1.14 7.06 4.90
N ALA A 111 -0.44 6.12 5.56
CA ALA A 111 0.99 5.91 5.36
C ALA A 111 1.31 5.45 3.93
N PHE A 112 0.45 4.61 3.33
CA PHE A 112 0.59 4.24 1.93
C PHE A 112 0.43 5.45 1.00
N ALA A 113 -0.57 6.31 1.23
CA ALA A 113 -0.80 7.50 0.42
C ALA A 113 0.35 8.51 0.55
N GLU A 114 0.89 8.69 1.76
CA GLU A 114 2.05 9.54 2.01
C GLU A 114 3.29 9.01 1.28
N CYS A 115 3.58 7.71 1.37
CA CYS A 115 4.72 7.10 0.68
C CYS A 115 4.58 7.16 -0.84
N SER A 116 3.47 6.65 -1.36
CA SER A 116 3.27 6.42 -2.80
C SER A 116 2.86 7.69 -3.55
N GLY A 117 2.20 8.64 -2.88
CA GLY A 117 1.46 9.74 -3.50
C GLY A 117 0.18 9.31 -4.23
N VAL A 118 -0.21 8.02 -4.12
CA VAL A 118 -1.43 7.49 -4.72
C VAL A 118 -2.52 7.46 -3.65
N THR A 119 -3.67 8.07 -3.93
CA THR A 119 -4.83 7.98 -3.03
C THR A 119 -5.51 6.61 -3.20
N PRO A 120 -5.46 5.72 -2.19
CA PRO A 120 -6.15 4.45 -2.26
C PRO A 120 -7.66 4.66 -2.24
N ILE A 121 -8.38 3.91 -3.09
CA ILE A 121 -9.84 3.96 -3.16
C ILE A 121 -10.39 3.15 -1.98
N PRO A 122 -11.29 3.74 -1.15
CA PRO A 122 -11.95 2.97 -0.09
C PRO A 122 -12.71 1.79 -0.69
N PRO A 123 -12.69 0.61 -0.06
CA PRO A 123 -13.51 -0.50 -0.53
C PRO A 123 -14.99 -0.08 -0.52
N LYS A 124 -15.80 -0.60 -1.44
CA LYS A 124 -17.20 -0.17 -1.70
C LYS A 124 -18.13 -0.20 -0.48
N SER A 125 -17.71 -0.82 0.62
CA SER A 125 -18.41 -0.82 1.89
C SER A 125 -17.94 0.22 2.90
N SER A 126 -16.70 0.70 2.81
CA SER A 126 -16.20 1.83 3.61
C SER A 126 -16.83 3.15 3.19
N ALA A 127 -17.17 3.30 1.90
CA ALA A 127 -17.97 4.40 1.38
C ALA A 127 -19.40 4.49 2.00
N ARG A 128 -19.83 3.46 2.73
CA ARG A 128 -21.18 3.38 3.30
C ARG A 128 -21.29 3.95 4.71
N ARG A 129 -20.18 4.17 5.44
CA ARG A 129 -20.23 4.81 6.76
C ARG A 129 -20.51 6.32 6.67
N ASP A 130 -20.19 6.96 5.55
CA ASP A 130 -20.33 8.41 5.40
C ASP A 130 -21.63 8.88 4.71
N LEU A 131 -22.37 8.00 4.01
CA LEU A 131 -23.54 8.41 3.22
C LEU A 131 -24.88 7.76 3.61
N GLY A 132 -24.95 6.95 4.67
CA GLY A 132 -26.24 6.47 5.20
C GLY A 132 -27.11 5.65 4.23
N VAL A 133 -26.54 5.07 3.17
CA VAL A 133 -27.28 4.23 2.20
C VAL A 133 -27.15 2.75 2.57
N PRO A 134 -28.23 1.98 2.82
CA PRO A 134 -28.15 0.57 3.22
C PRO A 134 -27.49 -0.31 2.13
N VAL A 135 -26.60 -1.26 2.50
CA VAL A 135 -26.18 -2.31 1.53
C VAL A 135 -27.36 -3.23 1.31
N ALA A 136 -27.71 -3.48 0.06
CA ALA A 136 -28.14 -4.82 -0.32
C ALA A 136 -26.89 -5.70 -0.41
N SER A 137 -26.87 -6.78 0.37
CA SER A 137 -25.80 -7.78 0.39
C SER A 137 -25.56 -8.30 -1.02
N HIS A 138 -24.34 -8.19 -1.54
CA HIS A 138 -23.91 -8.87 -2.76
C HIS A 138 -23.59 -10.34 -2.43
N GLU A 139 -24.58 -11.04 -1.88
CA GLU A 139 -24.53 -12.48 -1.67
C GLU A 139 -25.21 -13.15 -2.88
N HIS A 140 -24.40 -13.85 -3.68
CA HIS A 140 -24.79 -14.88 -4.66
C HIS A 140 -25.35 -14.45 -6.04
N ALA A 141 -24.55 -13.79 -6.87
CA ALA A 141 -24.81 -13.70 -8.33
C ALA A 141 -24.30 -14.93 -9.12
N ARG A 142 -24.46 -16.15 -8.59
CA ARG A 142 -24.09 -17.39 -9.30
C ARG A 142 -25.02 -18.55 -8.95
N LYS A 143 -26.32 -18.39 -9.24
CA LYS A 143 -27.29 -19.49 -9.43
C LYS A 143 -28.60 -18.96 -10.02
N ALA A 144 -28.61 -18.78 -11.35
CA ALA A 144 -29.82 -18.72 -12.16
C ALA A 144 -29.43 -18.96 -13.63
N ALA A 145 -29.03 -20.20 -13.91
CA ALA A 145 -28.92 -20.73 -15.26
C ALA A 145 -29.30 -22.21 -15.17
N GLU A 146 -30.54 -22.45 -14.78
CA GLU A 146 -31.34 -23.67 -15.05
C GLU A 146 -32.77 -23.22 -15.32
#